data_AF-A0A2C5YQJ1-F1
#
_entry.id   AF-A0A2C5YQJ1-F1
#
_cell.length_a   1.000
_cell.length_b   1.000
_cell.length_c   1.000
_cell.angle_alpha   90.00
_cell.angle_beta   90.00
_cell.angle_gamma   90.00
#
_symmetry.space_group_name_H-M   'P 1'
#
loop_
_entity.id
_entity.type
_entity.pdbx_description
1 polymer ?
#
loop_
_entity_poly.entity_id
_entity_poly.type
_entity_poly.pdbx_seq_one_letter_code
_entity_poly.pdbx_strand_id
1 'polypeptide(L)'
;MTLHEISQGIKVADIAWLRPPDDDGGKLSQTDLRKREEIFLEFLYFTFDSLLIPLIRGCFYVTESNTHFNQVFYFRHDVWRLLSAPALAEFRGNMFEEVEAAEAQRILSSRRLGCGQIRLLPKGGVFRLIMNLRRRNLSKPGAKVSGPSINSVLKPIHSVLNYEKDANPSRLGSSLMSVGDAYHRMKQFKKMLGPGERRFYFAKVDVHAAFDTIPQAAIAKLMAGVMSQKQYKVKKHVEVQVSKSKSTMTKPASRWRSTALTVDDERPLSERLRDGPGGPRPHTILIEGMEQTHLAESLESLIAQHVEQNLVRIGKRVFRQSRGIPQGSVLSSFLCNYFYADLETQHLGFVETQDCLLMRLIDDFLLITLDQAKAVRFVETMHGGLPDYGVEVNQDKSLVSFDMDVKGKPVPRITDGCGFPYCGLLIDGRSLDITKDMRRTDGAALSKSLTVDFGRAPGHNFQRKMLYNFARRSHPMLYDTSHNSRKAVLQSLEEAFGDVCHRMWAYIRCLPRSKRPSPNLVIDTISKMVDVAFRTLSGRLRRLRHPQYAFDIHKKQVFR
;
A
#
# COMPACT_ATOMS: atom_id res chain seq x y z
N MET A 1 -11.21 14.57 15.08
CA MET A 1 -11.70 15.63 15.95
C MET A 1 -13.21 15.68 15.83
N THR A 2 -13.94 15.63 16.94
CA THR A 2 -15.41 15.69 16.97
C THR A 2 -15.87 17.03 17.55
N LEU A 3 -17.08 17.50 17.21
CA LEU A 3 -17.63 18.72 17.81
C LEU A 3 -17.67 18.64 19.34
N HIS A 4 -18.02 17.46 19.87
CA HIS A 4 -17.98 17.17 21.31
C HIS A 4 -16.59 17.37 21.92
N GLU A 5 -15.51 16.99 21.24
CA GLU A 5 -14.15 17.20 21.74
C GLU A 5 -13.79 18.68 21.81
N ILE A 6 -14.24 19.48 20.83
CA ILE A 6 -13.94 20.91 20.76
C ILE A 6 -14.74 21.68 21.82
N SER A 7 -15.98 21.27 22.08
CA SER A 7 -16.84 21.92 23.06
C SER A 7 -16.53 21.55 24.52
N GLN A 8 -15.72 20.50 24.77
CA GLN A 8 -15.38 20.06 26.12
C GLN A 8 -14.64 21.15 26.91
N GLY A 9 -15.13 21.46 28.11
CA GLY A 9 -14.56 22.47 29.00
C GLY A 9 -15.06 23.89 28.76
N ILE A 10 -15.89 24.11 27.73
CA ILE A 10 -16.52 25.41 27.46
C ILE A 10 -17.87 25.45 28.20
N LYS A 11 -18.08 26.50 29.01
CA LYS A 11 -19.34 26.75 29.70
C LYS A 11 -20.27 27.53 28.78
N VAL A 12 -21.18 26.83 28.11
CA VAL A 12 -22.14 27.43 27.15
C VAL A 12 -23.02 28.49 27.81
N ALA A 13 -23.35 28.34 29.09
CA ALA A 13 -24.11 29.32 29.88
C ALA A 13 -23.41 30.70 30.00
N ASP A 14 -22.08 30.73 29.91
CA ASP A 14 -21.28 31.95 30.07
C ASP A 14 -21.14 32.71 28.74
N ILE A 15 -21.65 32.17 27.64
CA ILE A 15 -21.53 32.76 26.30
C ILE A 15 -22.65 33.78 26.09
N ALA A 16 -22.27 35.06 26.05
CA ALA A 16 -23.21 36.18 25.99
C ALA A 16 -24.14 36.17 24.77
N TRP A 17 -23.63 35.86 23.56
CA TRP A 17 -24.44 35.89 22.33
C TRP A 17 -25.44 34.73 22.21
N LEU A 18 -25.35 33.72 23.08
CA LEU A 18 -26.34 32.66 23.19
C LEU A 18 -27.47 33.01 24.17
N ARG A 19 -27.40 34.17 24.83
CA ARG A 19 -28.45 34.65 25.73
C ARG A 19 -29.53 35.39 24.94
N PRO A 20 -30.82 35.15 25.20
CA PRO A 20 -31.88 36.01 24.73
C PRO A 20 -31.69 37.45 25.24
N PRO A 21 -32.19 38.47 24.50
CA PRO A 21 -32.07 39.88 24.90
C PRO A 21 -32.67 40.21 26.28
N ASP A 22 -33.69 39.46 26.70
CA ASP A 22 -34.46 39.72 27.93
C ASP A 22 -34.09 38.78 29.11
N ASP A 23 -32.93 38.12 29.05
CA ASP A 23 -32.48 37.15 30.07
C ASP A 23 -31.58 37.80 31.12
N ASP A 24 -32.11 38.03 32.33
CA ASP A 24 -31.43 38.61 33.50
C ASP A 24 -30.40 37.67 34.17
N GLY A 25 -30.04 36.54 33.53
CA GLY A 25 -29.04 35.61 34.06
C GLY A 25 -29.56 34.71 35.17
N GLY A 26 -30.87 34.45 35.18
CA GLY A 26 -31.54 33.56 36.13
C GLY A 26 -31.17 32.08 35.98
N LYS A 27 -31.85 31.21 36.73
CA LYS A 27 -31.65 29.75 36.63
C LYS A 27 -32.08 29.25 35.26
N LEU A 28 -31.11 28.75 34.49
CA LEU A 28 -31.31 28.16 33.17
C LEU A 28 -32.16 26.90 33.24
N SER A 29 -33.21 26.83 32.43
CA SER A 29 -33.95 25.59 32.22
C SER A 29 -33.12 24.60 31.38
N GLN A 30 -33.39 23.29 31.55
CA GLN A 30 -32.69 22.26 30.79
C GLN A 30 -32.96 22.33 29.29
N THR A 31 -34.14 22.79 28.88
CA THR A 31 -34.51 22.95 27.47
C THR A 31 -33.76 24.11 26.84
N ASP A 32 -33.64 25.24 27.54
CA ASP A 32 -32.89 26.40 27.06
C ASP A 32 -31.39 26.09 26.98
N LEU A 33 -30.81 25.45 28.01
CA LEU A 33 -29.42 25.03 27.99
C LEU A 33 -29.12 24.12 26.78
N ARG A 34 -29.98 23.13 26.51
CA ARG A 34 -29.84 22.24 25.35
C ARG A 34 -29.91 22.99 24.03
N LYS A 35 -30.79 23.99 23.90
CA LYS A 35 -30.89 24.75 22.66
C LYS A 35 -29.67 25.65 22.45
N ARG A 36 -29.14 26.26 23.50
CA ARG A 36 -27.88 27.02 23.45
C ARG A 36 -26.70 26.12 23.06
N GLU A 37 -26.64 24.90 23.61
CA GLU A 37 -25.65 23.89 23.22
C GLU A 37 -25.76 23.52 21.73
N GLU A 38 -26.97 23.31 21.22
CA GLU A 38 -27.21 23.02 19.81
C GLU A 38 -26.70 24.15 18.90
N ILE A 39 -27.10 25.40 19.18
CA ILE A 39 -26.67 26.59 18.42
C ILE A 39 -25.14 26.74 18.48
N PHE A 40 -24.54 26.52 19.64
CA PHE A 40 -23.09 26.58 19.79
C PHE A 40 -22.36 25.52 18.96
N LEU A 41 -22.88 24.29 18.92
CA LEU A 41 -22.31 23.21 18.12
C LEU A 41 -22.46 23.49 16.62
N GLU A 42 -23.58 24.07 16.18
CA GLU A 42 -23.76 24.54 14.81
C GLU A 42 -22.76 25.64 14.44
N PHE A 43 -22.55 26.61 15.33
CA PHE A 43 -21.55 27.65 15.14
C PHE A 43 -20.13 27.09 15.04
N LEU A 44 -19.77 26.13 15.89
CA LEU A 44 -18.47 25.44 15.79
C LEU A 44 -18.34 24.68 14.48
N TYR A 45 -19.40 23.98 14.05
CA TYR A 45 -19.40 23.29 12.76
C TYR A 45 -19.18 24.27 11.60
N PHE A 46 -19.94 25.36 11.55
CA PHE A 46 -19.77 26.44 10.59
C PHE A 46 -18.34 27.00 10.60
N THR A 47 -17.79 27.28 11.79
CA THR A 47 -16.43 27.82 11.95
C THR A 47 -15.38 26.90 11.31
N PHE A 48 -15.45 25.59 11.54
CA PHE A 48 -14.48 24.67 10.96
C PHE A 48 -14.74 24.36 9.48
N ASP A 49 -15.98 23.98 9.14
CA ASP A 49 -16.35 23.50 7.81
C ASP A 49 -16.43 24.62 6.77
N SER A 50 -17.00 25.76 7.15
CA SER A 50 -17.34 26.86 6.23
C SER A 50 -16.38 28.06 6.30
N LEU A 51 -15.61 28.23 7.39
CA LEU A 51 -14.63 29.31 7.51
C LEU A 51 -13.18 28.79 7.45
N LEU A 52 -12.75 27.99 8.43
CA LEU A 52 -11.33 27.61 8.58
C LEU A 52 -10.85 26.69 7.45
N ILE A 53 -11.60 25.64 7.10
CA ILE A 53 -11.20 24.72 6.02
C ILE A 53 -11.13 25.46 4.66
N PRO A 54 -12.13 26.28 4.27
CA PRO A 54 -12.06 27.09 3.05
C PRO A 54 -10.92 28.12 3.08
N LEU A 55 -10.68 28.78 4.21
CA LEU A 55 -9.56 29.72 4.37
C LEU A 55 -8.22 29.03 4.15
N ILE A 56 -7.97 27.90 4.83
CA ILE A 56 -6.74 27.12 4.66
C ILE A 56 -6.59 26.67 3.20
N ARG A 57 -7.67 26.18 2.58
CA ARG A 57 -7.66 25.77 1.17
C ARG A 57 -7.39 26.94 0.22
N GLY A 58 -7.91 28.12 0.53
CA GLY A 58 -7.73 29.34 -0.26
C GLY A 58 -6.32 29.92 -0.15
N CYS A 59 -5.68 29.81 1.02
CA CYS A 59 -4.34 30.35 1.27
C CYS A 59 -3.20 29.36 1.00
N PHE A 60 -3.44 28.05 1.23
CA PHE A 60 -2.41 27.03 1.19
C PHE A 60 -2.77 25.84 0.30
N TYR A 61 -1.75 25.32 -0.39
CA TYR A 61 -1.74 23.97 -0.93
C TYR A 61 -1.30 23.00 0.17
N VAL A 62 -2.21 22.08 0.52
CA VAL A 62 -2.02 21.13 1.63
C VAL A 62 -1.71 19.74 1.06
N THR A 63 -0.55 19.19 1.41
CA THR A 63 -0.11 17.87 0.90
C THR A 63 0.77 17.13 1.90
N GLU A 64 0.81 15.80 1.78
CA GLU A 64 1.80 14.94 2.40
C GLU A 64 3.08 14.84 1.56
N SER A 65 4.12 14.22 2.13
CA SER A 65 5.33 13.80 1.44
C SER A 65 5.54 12.30 1.58
N ASN A 66 6.08 11.65 0.55
CA ASN A 66 6.32 10.20 0.55
C ASN A 66 7.27 9.74 1.66
N THR A 67 8.17 10.62 2.13
CA THR A 67 9.20 10.28 3.12
C THR A 67 8.79 10.57 4.56
N HIS A 68 7.71 11.33 4.77
CA HIS A 68 7.33 11.86 6.09
C HIS A 68 6.02 11.27 6.65
N PHE A 69 5.61 10.10 6.18
CA PHE A 69 4.44 9.36 6.65
C PHE A 69 3.15 10.19 6.61
N ASN A 70 2.50 10.42 7.76
CA ASN A 70 1.24 11.15 7.85
C ASN A 70 1.45 12.65 8.15
N GLN A 71 2.68 13.16 8.07
CA GLN A 71 2.93 14.59 8.26
C GLN A 71 2.30 15.39 7.11
N VAL A 72 1.57 16.42 7.47
CA VAL A 72 0.91 17.34 6.54
C VAL A 72 1.75 18.61 6.41
N PHE A 73 2.01 19.02 5.18
CA PHE A 73 2.74 20.23 4.82
C PHE A 73 1.78 21.25 4.20
N TYR A 74 2.03 22.52 4.48
CA TYR A 74 1.25 23.66 4.01
C TYR A 74 2.18 24.56 3.20
N PHE A 75 1.95 24.65 1.90
CA PHE A 75 2.68 25.54 1.01
C PHE A 75 1.78 26.70 0.63
N ARG A 76 2.29 27.94 0.60
CA ARG A 76 1.54 29.01 -0.07
C ARG A 76 1.34 28.66 -1.55
N HIS A 77 0.23 29.08 -2.14
CA HIS A 77 -0.09 28.71 -3.53
C HIS A 77 0.91 29.24 -4.56
N ASP A 78 1.47 30.42 -4.34
CA ASP A 78 2.51 31.01 -5.19
C ASP A 78 3.82 30.21 -5.13
N VAL A 79 4.26 29.86 -3.92
CA VAL A 79 5.45 29.01 -3.70
C VAL A 79 5.24 27.63 -4.30
N TRP A 80 4.09 27.00 -4.06
CA TRP A 80 3.78 25.70 -4.64
C TRP A 80 3.82 25.74 -6.18
N ARG A 81 3.25 26.79 -6.78
CA ARG A 81 3.28 26.99 -8.23
C ARG A 81 4.71 27.16 -8.74
N LEU A 82 5.53 27.96 -8.06
CA LEU A 82 6.94 28.18 -8.41
C LEU A 82 7.72 26.86 -8.40
N LEU A 83 7.53 26.03 -7.37
CA LEU A 83 8.21 24.74 -7.24
C LEU A 83 7.70 23.68 -8.23
N SER A 84 6.38 23.63 -8.45
CA SER A 84 5.75 22.59 -9.28
C SER A 84 5.79 22.87 -10.78
N ALA A 85 5.88 24.13 -11.20
CA ALA A 85 5.83 24.49 -12.62
C ALA A 85 6.99 23.88 -13.44
N PRO A 86 8.26 23.92 -13.00
CA PRO A 86 9.36 23.28 -13.73
C PRO A 86 9.16 21.76 -13.88
N ALA A 87 8.76 21.09 -12.78
CA ALA A 87 8.50 19.65 -12.82
C ALA A 87 7.34 19.29 -13.75
N LEU A 88 6.26 20.10 -13.78
CA LEU A 88 5.17 19.90 -14.74
C LEU A 88 5.62 20.13 -16.19
N ALA A 89 6.52 21.08 -16.43
CA ALA A 89 7.05 21.32 -17.77
C ALA A 89 7.90 20.13 -18.25
N GLU A 90 8.76 19.58 -17.38
CA GLU A 90 9.55 18.38 -17.66
C GLU A 90 8.66 17.17 -17.95
N PHE A 91 7.65 16.90 -17.10
CA PHE A 91 6.72 15.81 -17.36
C PHE A 91 5.94 15.99 -18.66
N ARG A 92 5.57 17.23 -19.01
CA ARG A 92 4.94 17.54 -20.29
C ARG A 92 5.86 17.25 -21.47
N GLY A 93 7.12 17.65 -21.41
CA GLY A 93 8.06 17.39 -22.51
C GLY A 93 8.35 15.89 -22.72
N ASN A 94 8.36 15.10 -21.65
CA ASN A 94 8.88 13.74 -21.69
C ASN A 94 7.80 12.63 -21.75
N MET A 95 6.61 12.87 -21.18
CA MET A 95 5.59 11.81 -21.00
C MET A 95 4.22 12.15 -21.57
N PHE A 96 3.97 13.41 -21.94
CA PHE A 96 2.64 13.87 -22.32
C PHE A 96 2.63 14.64 -23.63
N GLU A 97 1.58 14.44 -24.40
CA GLU A 97 1.32 15.21 -25.63
C GLU A 97 0.04 16.00 -25.43
N GLU A 98 0.06 17.30 -25.75
CA GLU A 98 -1.15 18.12 -25.67
C GLU A 98 -2.15 17.67 -26.75
N VAL A 99 -3.41 17.51 -26.36
CA VAL A 99 -4.49 17.10 -27.27
C VAL A 99 -5.49 18.23 -27.38
N GLU A 100 -5.87 18.57 -28.61
CA GLU A 100 -6.90 19.58 -28.85
C GLU A 100 -8.22 19.21 -28.18
N ALA A 101 -8.97 20.23 -27.73
CA ALA A 101 -10.20 20.01 -26.99
C ALA A 101 -11.26 19.22 -27.78
N ALA A 102 -11.36 19.45 -29.10
CA ALA A 102 -12.29 18.74 -29.98
C ALA A 102 -11.91 17.25 -30.14
N GLU A 103 -10.62 16.97 -30.34
CA GLU A 103 -10.08 15.61 -30.39
C GLU A 103 -10.31 14.87 -29.06
N ALA A 104 -9.96 15.51 -27.94
CA ALA A 104 -10.16 14.94 -26.62
C ALA A 104 -11.64 14.62 -26.35
N GLN A 105 -12.55 15.49 -26.78
CA GLN A 105 -13.99 15.25 -26.64
C GLN A 105 -14.46 14.08 -27.53
N ARG A 106 -13.90 13.93 -28.73
CA ARG A 106 -14.19 12.80 -29.64
C ARG A 106 -13.76 11.48 -29.00
N ILE A 107 -12.53 11.40 -28.49
CA ILE A 107 -11.98 10.22 -27.80
C ILE A 107 -12.81 9.89 -26.55
N LEU A 108 -13.15 10.89 -25.73
CA LEU A 108 -13.96 10.67 -24.53
C LEU A 108 -15.40 10.23 -24.85
N SER A 109 -15.92 10.61 -26.00
CA SER A 109 -17.27 10.22 -26.44
C SER A 109 -17.31 8.80 -27.03
N SER A 110 -16.21 8.33 -27.62
CA SER A 110 -16.14 7.02 -28.28
C SER A 110 -15.92 5.84 -27.32
N ARG A 111 -15.56 6.09 -26.05
CA ARG A 111 -15.19 5.04 -25.09
C ARG A 111 -15.75 5.27 -23.69
N ARG A 112 -15.63 4.23 -22.84
CA ARG A 112 -16.04 4.28 -21.43
C ARG A 112 -14.99 4.87 -20.49
N LEU A 113 -13.73 4.90 -20.90
CA LEU A 113 -12.63 5.49 -20.13
C LEU A 113 -12.73 7.02 -20.19
N GLY A 114 -12.77 7.66 -19.03
CA GLY A 114 -12.79 9.12 -18.95
C GLY A 114 -11.40 9.75 -18.88
N CYS A 115 -11.31 10.91 -18.23
CA CYS A 115 -10.08 11.70 -18.13
C CYS A 115 -9.55 11.71 -16.69
N GLY A 116 -8.29 11.30 -16.51
CA GLY A 116 -7.61 11.34 -15.22
C GLY A 116 -7.21 12.76 -14.79
N GLN A 117 -6.81 12.91 -13.53
CA GLN A 117 -6.22 14.15 -13.03
C GLN A 117 -4.85 13.93 -12.44
N ILE A 118 -3.94 14.87 -12.65
CA ILE A 118 -2.58 14.79 -12.12
C ILE A 118 -2.54 15.34 -10.70
N ARG A 119 -1.80 14.63 -9.84
CA ARG A 119 -1.41 15.04 -8.50
C ARG A 119 0.11 14.93 -8.40
N LEU A 120 0.76 16.00 -7.94
CA LEU A 120 2.18 15.99 -7.61
C LEU A 120 2.37 15.75 -6.12
N LEU A 121 3.33 14.90 -5.79
CA LEU A 121 3.72 14.58 -4.43
C LEU A 121 5.21 14.87 -4.22
N PRO A 122 5.58 15.68 -3.21
CA PRO A 122 6.97 15.88 -2.85
C PRO A 122 7.65 14.56 -2.45
N LYS A 123 8.80 14.27 -3.06
CA LYS A 123 9.64 13.11 -2.80
C LYS A 123 11.10 13.59 -2.67
N GLY A 124 11.50 14.00 -1.47
CA GLY A 124 12.78 14.66 -1.27
C GLY A 124 12.83 16.00 -2.03
N GLY A 125 13.87 16.22 -2.82
CA GLY A 125 14.04 17.42 -3.66
C GLY A 125 13.30 17.38 -5.01
N VAL A 126 12.61 16.29 -5.34
CA VAL A 126 11.90 16.12 -6.62
C VAL A 126 10.40 15.84 -6.42
N PHE A 127 9.63 15.88 -7.51
CA PHE A 127 8.21 15.53 -7.50
C PHE A 127 7.96 14.13 -8.05
N ARG A 128 7.04 13.41 -7.42
CA ARG A 128 6.43 12.21 -7.98
C ARG A 128 5.07 12.57 -8.58
N LEU A 129 4.86 12.19 -9.83
CA LEU A 129 3.58 12.33 -10.51
C LEU A 129 2.67 11.13 -10.23
N ILE A 130 1.44 11.38 -9.79
CA ILE A 130 0.40 10.36 -9.61
C ILE A 130 -0.88 10.81 -10.33
N MET A 131 -1.54 9.86 -10.99
CA MET A 131 -2.82 10.08 -11.65
C MET A 131 -3.97 9.60 -10.76
N ASN A 132 -4.89 10.51 -10.44
CA ASN A 132 -6.12 10.16 -9.73
C ASN A 132 -7.15 9.58 -10.70
N LEU A 133 -7.13 8.25 -10.83
CA LEU A 133 -8.06 7.48 -11.66
C LEU A 133 -9.27 6.93 -10.90
N ARG A 134 -9.40 7.28 -9.61
CA ARG A 134 -10.55 6.95 -8.74
C ARG A 134 -11.62 8.04 -8.72
N ARG A 135 -11.27 9.26 -9.14
CA ARG A 135 -12.25 10.35 -9.27
C ARG A 135 -13.31 9.93 -10.30
N ARG A 136 -14.58 10.07 -9.93
CA ARG A 136 -15.69 9.86 -10.86
C ARG A 136 -15.71 11.01 -11.85
N ASN A 137 -15.84 10.70 -13.12
CA ASN A 137 -15.98 11.71 -14.14
C ASN A 137 -17.37 12.34 -14.05
N LEU A 138 -17.43 13.66 -14.21
CA LEU A 138 -18.69 14.33 -14.41
C LEU A 138 -19.32 13.75 -15.67
N SER A 139 -20.54 13.25 -15.55
CA SER A 139 -21.29 12.76 -16.70
C SER A 139 -21.61 13.92 -17.64
N LYS A 140 -22.02 13.60 -18.87
CA LYS A 140 -22.43 14.59 -19.88
C LYS A 140 -23.37 15.66 -19.29
N PRO A 141 -23.35 16.91 -19.79
CA PRO A 141 -24.25 17.96 -19.32
C PRO A 141 -25.70 17.46 -19.31
N GLY A 142 -26.37 17.50 -18.13
CA GLY A 142 -27.74 17.01 -17.93
C GLY A 142 -27.89 15.67 -17.18
N ALA A 143 -26.82 14.92 -16.95
CA ALA A 143 -26.90 13.65 -16.22
C ALA A 143 -26.87 13.86 -14.69
N LYS A 144 -27.91 13.38 -13.99
CA LYS A 144 -28.06 13.47 -12.51
C LYS A 144 -27.06 12.62 -11.71
N VAL A 145 -26.33 11.69 -12.36
CA VAL A 145 -25.42 10.73 -11.69
C VAL A 145 -24.05 10.76 -12.35
N SER A 146 -22.97 10.90 -11.55
CA SER A 146 -21.59 10.83 -12.05
C SER A 146 -21.24 9.44 -12.57
N GLY A 147 -20.53 9.38 -13.71
CA GLY A 147 -20.11 8.14 -14.33
C GLY A 147 -19.10 7.35 -13.49
N PRO A 148 -18.80 6.10 -13.87
CA PRO A 148 -17.79 5.29 -13.19
C PRO A 148 -16.41 5.95 -13.27
N SER A 149 -15.58 5.71 -12.25
CA SER A 149 -14.16 6.07 -12.32
C SER A 149 -13.42 5.15 -13.31
N ILE A 150 -12.28 5.58 -13.85
CA ILE A 150 -11.45 4.75 -14.73
C ILE A 150 -11.10 3.43 -14.02
N ASN A 151 -10.68 3.49 -12.76
CA ASN A 151 -10.39 2.30 -11.97
C ASN A 151 -11.61 1.39 -11.73
N SER A 152 -12.84 1.91 -11.80
CA SER A 152 -14.05 1.10 -11.76
C SER A 152 -14.30 0.37 -13.08
N VAL A 153 -14.02 1.01 -14.21
CA VAL A 153 -14.13 0.43 -15.56
C VAL A 153 -13.08 -0.67 -15.76
N LEU A 154 -11.86 -0.49 -15.24
CA LEU A 154 -10.76 -1.45 -15.34
C LEU A 154 -10.84 -2.61 -14.33
N LYS A 155 -11.79 -2.56 -13.38
CA LYS A 155 -11.90 -3.57 -12.32
C LYS A 155 -12.09 -5.00 -12.83
N PRO A 156 -12.88 -5.28 -13.89
CA PRO A 156 -12.98 -6.62 -14.47
C PRO A 156 -11.63 -7.14 -14.97
N ILE A 157 -10.84 -6.30 -15.66
CA ILE A 157 -9.49 -6.66 -16.10
C ILE A 157 -8.62 -7.05 -14.90
N HIS A 158 -8.64 -6.23 -13.84
CA HIS A 158 -7.88 -6.55 -12.62
C HIS A 158 -8.30 -7.91 -12.02
N SER A 159 -9.60 -8.24 -12.03
CA SER A 159 -10.07 -9.56 -11.58
C SER A 159 -9.57 -10.69 -12.49
N VAL A 160 -9.58 -10.50 -13.82
CA VAL A 160 -9.07 -11.50 -14.79
C VAL A 160 -7.57 -11.69 -14.67
N LEU A 161 -6.77 -10.62 -14.52
CA LEU A 161 -5.33 -10.74 -14.32
C LEU A 161 -4.97 -11.40 -12.98
N ASN A 162 -5.81 -11.24 -11.94
CA ASN A 162 -5.64 -12.03 -10.71
C ASN A 162 -5.90 -13.52 -10.95
N TYR A 163 -6.90 -13.86 -11.75
CA TYR A 163 -7.16 -15.25 -12.15
C TYR A 163 -5.97 -15.82 -12.95
N GLU A 164 -5.48 -15.10 -13.96
CA GLU A 164 -4.32 -15.55 -14.77
C GLU A 164 -3.05 -15.69 -13.94
N LYS A 165 -2.83 -14.81 -12.96
CA LYS A 165 -1.75 -14.93 -11.99
C LYS A 165 -1.83 -16.23 -11.19
N ASP A 166 -3.03 -16.61 -10.75
CA ASP A 166 -3.24 -17.83 -9.96
C ASP A 166 -3.19 -19.09 -10.84
N ALA A 167 -3.70 -19.01 -12.06
CA ALA A 167 -3.71 -20.12 -13.03
C ALA A 167 -2.33 -20.40 -13.64
N ASN A 168 -1.56 -19.35 -13.95
CA ASN A 168 -0.27 -19.42 -14.62
C ASN A 168 0.82 -18.61 -13.88
N PRO A 169 1.22 -18.97 -12.64
CA PRO A 169 2.17 -18.18 -11.86
C PRO A 169 3.55 -18.03 -12.51
N SER A 170 3.98 -19.00 -13.33
CA SER A 170 5.28 -18.98 -14.02
C SER A 170 5.41 -17.83 -15.00
N ARG A 171 4.31 -17.35 -15.60
CA ARG A 171 4.31 -16.20 -16.52
C ARG A 171 4.70 -14.87 -15.86
N LEU A 172 4.72 -14.81 -14.53
CA LEU A 172 5.13 -13.64 -13.76
C LEU A 172 6.57 -13.75 -13.24
N GLY A 173 7.29 -14.81 -13.61
CA GLY A 173 8.70 -15.01 -13.31
C GLY A 173 9.03 -14.84 -11.82
N SER A 174 9.98 -13.96 -11.56
CA SER A 174 10.49 -13.62 -10.23
C SER A 174 9.67 -12.59 -9.46
N SER A 175 8.51 -12.18 -9.99
CA SER A 175 7.66 -11.17 -9.37
C SER A 175 7.08 -11.57 -8.01
N LEU A 176 7.08 -10.61 -7.09
CA LEU A 176 6.44 -10.63 -5.79
C LEU A 176 5.21 -9.73 -5.83
N MET A 177 4.05 -10.22 -5.37
CA MET A 177 2.84 -9.40 -5.20
C MET A 177 2.86 -8.68 -3.84
N SER A 178 3.56 -9.28 -2.89
CA SER A 178 3.76 -8.71 -1.56
C SER A 178 5.15 -9.05 -1.03
N VAL A 179 5.63 -8.26 -0.08
CA VAL A 179 6.87 -8.56 0.67
C VAL A 179 6.78 -9.94 1.36
N GLY A 180 5.57 -10.40 1.69
CA GLY A 180 5.35 -11.72 2.28
C GLY A 180 5.67 -12.88 1.35
N ASP A 181 5.60 -12.67 0.04
CA ASP A 181 5.87 -13.73 -0.95
C ASP A 181 7.37 -14.05 -1.01
N ALA A 182 8.23 -13.08 -0.70
CA ALA A 182 9.68 -13.26 -0.63
C ALA A 182 10.07 -14.37 0.35
N TYR A 183 9.38 -14.43 1.49
CA TYR A 183 9.58 -15.46 2.51
C TYR A 183 9.31 -16.86 2.00
N HIS A 184 8.24 -17.07 1.22
CA HIS A 184 7.92 -18.38 0.67
C HIS A 184 8.99 -18.83 -0.34
N ARG A 185 9.45 -17.92 -1.20
CA ARG A 185 10.52 -18.21 -2.18
C ARG A 185 11.87 -18.50 -1.48
N MET A 186 12.28 -17.68 -0.51
CA MET A 186 13.51 -17.90 0.26
C MET A 186 13.46 -19.20 1.05
N LYS A 187 12.31 -19.54 1.64
CA LYS A 187 12.13 -20.80 2.37
C LYS A 187 12.25 -22.01 1.45
N GLN A 188 11.66 -21.95 0.26
CA GLN A 188 11.78 -23.00 -0.74
C GLN A 188 13.23 -23.14 -1.23
N PHE A 189 13.91 -22.03 -1.51
CA PHE A 189 15.32 -22.01 -1.90
C PHE A 189 16.23 -22.63 -0.84
N LYS A 190 16.08 -22.22 0.43
CA LYS A 190 16.82 -22.80 1.57
C LYS A 190 16.57 -24.31 1.71
N LYS A 191 15.33 -24.77 1.47
CA LYS A 191 14.97 -26.19 1.50
C LYS A 191 15.62 -26.97 0.34
N MET A 192 15.62 -26.43 -0.87
CA MET A 192 16.21 -27.07 -2.05
C MET A 192 17.71 -27.27 -1.90
N LEU A 193 18.39 -26.29 -1.32
CA LEU A 193 19.83 -26.40 -1.08
C LEU A 193 20.16 -27.42 0.04
N GLY A 194 19.23 -27.70 0.96
CA GLY A 194 19.47 -28.61 2.09
C GLY A 194 20.40 -28.01 3.16
N PRO A 195 20.67 -28.76 4.25
CA PRO A 195 21.49 -28.28 5.36
C PRO A 195 22.95 -28.10 4.94
N GLY A 196 23.61 -27.07 5.47
CA GLY A 196 25.02 -26.78 5.22
C GLY A 196 25.31 -25.30 5.41
N GLU A 197 26.50 -24.99 5.92
CA GLU A 197 26.97 -23.60 5.96
C GLU A 197 27.39 -23.17 4.56
N ARG A 198 26.84 -22.04 4.10
CA ARG A 198 27.09 -21.50 2.77
C ARG A 198 27.28 -20.00 2.85
N ARG A 199 28.06 -19.49 1.91
CA ARG A 199 28.15 -18.06 1.65
C ARG A 199 27.20 -17.73 0.50
N PHE A 200 26.27 -16.82 0.75
CA PHE A 200 25.38 -16.30 -0.28
C PHE A 200 25.89 -14.93 -0.76
N TYR A 201 25.90 -14.73 -2.07
CA TYR A 201 26.16 -13.46 -2.72
C TYR A 201 24.84 -12.79 -3.07
N PHE A 202 24.71 -11.53 -2.67
CA PHE A 202 23.52 -10.73 -2.87
C PHE A 202 23.84 -9.60 -3.83
N ALA A 203 22.92 -9.36 -4.76
CA ALA A 203 22.96 -8.21 -5.65
C ALA A 203 21.56 -7.61 -5.74
N LYS A 204 21.45 -6.33 -5.39
CA LYS A 204 20.23 -5.54 -5.48
C LYS A 204 20.37 -4.48 -6.57
N VAL A 205 19.34 -4.35 -7.38
CA VAL A 205 19.23 -3.31 -8.43
C VAL A 205 17.88 -2.62 -8.31
N ASP A 206 17.87 -1.28 -8.38
CA ASP A 206 16.67 -0.42 -8.40
C ASP A 206 16.53 0.18 -9.80
N VAL A 207 15.45 -0.15 -10.49
CA VAL A 207 15.14 0.41 -11.82
C VAL A 207 14.56 1.80 -11.66
N HIS A 208 15.18 2.79 -12.30
CA HIS A 208 14.75 4.17 -12.27
C HIS A 208 13.40 4.34 -12.98
N ALA A 209 12.44 4.97 -12.28
CA ALA A 209 11.15 5.37 -12.83
C ALA A 209 10.43 4.29 -13.66
N ALA A 210 10.44 3.04 -13.19
CA ALA A 210 9.95 1.88 -13.93
C ALA A 210 8.58 2.04 -14.61
N PHE A 211 7.60 2.68 -13.96
CA PHE A 211 6.31 2.90 -14.60
C PHE A 211 6.35 3.95 -15.71
N ASP A 212 7.22 4.95 -15.59
CA ASP A 212 7.26 6.10 -16.48
C ASP A 212 8.07 5.81 -17.76
N THR A 213 8.95 4.80 -17.73
CA THR A 213 9.84 4.46 -18.84
C THR A 213 9.34 3.34 -19.74
N ILE A 214 8.37 2.51 -19.29
CA ILE A 214 7.85 1.37 -20.06
C ILE A 214 7.33 1.81 -21.44
N PRO A 215 7.82 1.20 -22.54
CA PRO A 215 7.30 1.45 -23.88
C PRO A 215 5.87 0.94 -24.05
N GLN A 216 4.94 1.83 -24.40
CA GLN A 216 3.49 1.54 -24.47
C GLN A 216 3.13 0.46 -25.50
N ALA A 217 3.73 0.51 -26.69
CA ALA A 217 3.46 -0.47 -27.74
C ALA A 217 3.92 -1.88 -27.36
N ALA A 218 5.07 -2.00 -26.68
CA ALA A 218 5.61 -3.28 -26.24
C ALA A 218 4.72 -3.93 -25.18
N ILE A 219 4.25 -3.16 -24.19
CA ILE A 219 3.33 -3.69 -23.17
C ILE A 219 1.96 -4.04 -23.78
N ALA A 220 1.42 -3.24 -24.70
CA ALA A 220 0.15 -3.55 -25.35
C ALA A 220 0.22 -4.89 -26.11
N LYS A 221 1.31 -5.10 -26.86
CA LYS A 221 1.60 -6.36 -27.56
C LYS A 221 1.75 -7.54 -26.60
N LEU A 222 2.48 -7.36 -25.50
CA LEU A 222 2.64 -8.41 -24.49
C LEU A 222 1.29 -8.82 -23.89
N MET A 223 0.47 -7.84 -23.52
CA MET A 223 -0.81 -8.09 -22.85
C MET A 223 -1.84 -8.80 -23.72
N ALA A 224 -1.74 -8.70 -25.05
CA ALA A 224 -2.57 -9.46 -25.99
C ALA A 224 -2.34 -10.98 -25.93
N GLY A 225 -1.24 -11.45 -25.34
CA GLY A 225 -0.94 -12.88 -25.17
C GLY A 225 -1.14 -13.42 -23.76
N VAL A 226 -1.53 -12.57 -22.80
CA VAL A 226 -1.59 -12.94 -21.38
C VAL A 226 -2.85 -13.72 -21.03
N MET A 227 -4.00 -13.36 -21.61
CA MET A 227 -5.28 -14.01 -21.32
C MET A 227 -5.33 -15.40 -21.97
N SER A 228 -5.48 -16.44 -21.15
CA SER A 228 -5.48 -17.84 -21.63
C SER A 228 -6.84 -18.30 -22.17
N GLN A 229 -7.92 -17.64 -21.75
CA GLN A 229 -9.30 -18.01 -22.12
C GLN A 229 -9.88 -17.00 -23.11
N LYS A 230 -10.78 -17.46 -23.98
CA LYS A 230 -11.53 -16.56 -24.89
C LYS A 230 -12.54 -15.69 -24.15
N GLN A 231 -13.08 -16.19 -23.03
CA GLN A 231 -14.10 -15.51 -22.24
C GLN A 231 -13.90 -15.76 -20.74
N TYR A 232 -14.26 -14.77 -19.94
CA TYR A 232 -14.18 -14.83 -18.47
C TYR A 232 -15.50 -14.41 -17.85
N LYS A 233 -15.84 -15.07 -16.74
CA LYS A 233 -17.01 -14.80 -15.91
C LYS A 233 -16.56 -14.10 -14.63
N VAL A 234 -17.00 -12.86 -14.38
CA VAL A 234 -16.66 -12.08 -13.18
C VAL A 234 -17.84 -12.07 -12.22
N LYS A 235 -17.73 -12.84 -11.14
CA LYS A 235 -18.73 -12.90 -10.04
C LYS A 235 -18.36 -11.92 -8.93
N LYS A 236 -19.36 -11.22 -8.37
CA LYS A 236 -19.19 -10.31 -7.22
C LYS A 236 -19.76 -10.94 -5.96
N HIS A 237 -19.12 -10.69 -4.81
CA HIS A 237 -19.67 -11.08 -3.51
C HIS A 237 -19.38 -10.03 -2.43
N VAL A 238 -20.15 -10.08 -1.34
CA VAL A 238 -19.99 -9.25 -0.15
C VAL A 238 -19.59 -10.12 1.03
N GLU A 239 -18.52 -9.70 1.70
CA GLU A 239 -18.14 -10.20 3.03
C GLU A 239 -18.67 -9.23 4.08
N VAL A 240 -19.61 -9.69 4.92
CA VAL A 240 -20.18 -8.92 6.03
C VAL A 240 -19.66 -9.45 7.35
N GLN A 241 -19.07 -8.57 8.16
CA GLN A 241 -18.54 -8.89 9.49
C GLN A 241 -19.12 -7.97 10.56
N VAL A 242 -19.31 -8.52 11.75
CA VAL A 242 -19.62 -7.72 12.95
C VAL A 242 -18.47 -6.76 13.20
N SER A 243 -18.78 -5.47 13.28
CA SER A 243 -17.78 -4.44 13.57
C SER A 243 -17.18 -4.68 14.95
N LYS A 244 -15.84 -4.70 15.04
CA LYS A 244 -15.10 -4.90 16.30
C LYS A 244 -15.21 -3.73 17.29
N SER A 245 -16.13 -2.79 17.07
CA SER A 245 -16.37 -1.64 17.94
C SER A 245 -17.52 -1.95 18.89
N LYS A 246 -17.32 -1.87 20.21
CA LYS A 246 -18.39 -2.04 21.21
C LYS A 246 -19.27 -0.78 21.36
N SER A 247 -19.45 0.03 20.32
CA SER A 247 -20.39 1.16 20.37
C SER A 247 -21.81 0.68 20.03
N THR A 248 -22.79 1.16 20.78
CA THR A 248 -24.21 0.77 20.79
C THR A 248 -24.94 0.82 19.43
N MET A 249 -24.36 1.40 18.38
CA MET A 249 -24.88 1.38 17.01
C MET A 249 -23.77 1.00 16.02
N THR A 250 -23.48 -0.29 15.90
CA THR A 250 -22.47 -0.78 14.95
C THR A 250 -23.09 -1.19 13.63
N LYS A 251 -22.96 -0.32 12.61
CA LYS A 251 -23.18 -0.76 11.23
C LYS A 251 -22.21 -1.91 10.92
N PRO A 252 -22.69 -3.03 10.35
CA PRO A 252 -21.82 -4.13 9.98
C PRO A 252 -20.81 -3.67 8.93
N ALA A 253 -19.57 -4.16 9.02
CA ALA A 253 -18.54 -3.85 8.04
C ALA A 253 -18.75 -4.73 6.81
N SER A 254 -19.09 -4.13 5.67
CA SER A 254 -19.23 -4.82 4.40
C SER A 254 -18.02 -4.58 3.50
N ARG A 255 -17.56 -5.64 2.82
CA ARG A 255 -16.46 -5.58 1.86
C ARG A 255 -16.88 -6.26 0.56
N TRP A 256 -16.86 -5.50 -0.53
CA TRP A 256 -17.19 -5.99 -1.87
C TRP A 256 -15.95 -6.56 -2.55
N ARG A 257 -16.08 -7.76 -3.10
CA ARG A 257 -15.05 -8.44 -3.88
C ARG A 257 -15.55 -8.84 -5.26
N SER A 258 -14.62 -9.09 -6.16
CA SER A 258 -14.88 -9.48 -7.54
C SER A 258 -13.83 -10.51 -7.93
N THR A 259 -14.29 -11.68 -8.36
CA THR A 259 -13.45 -12.83 -8.70
C THR A 259 -13.75 -13.22 -10.15
N ALA A 260 -12.72 -13.36 -10.96
CA ALA A 260 -12.84 -13.89 -12.31
C ALA A 260 -12.71 -15.42 -12.30
N LEU A 261 -13.43 -16.06 -13.21
CA LEU A 261 -13.53 -17.50 -13.37
C LEU A 261 -13.58 -17.83 -14.87
N THR A 262 -13.35 -19.09 -15.21
CA THR A 262 -13.70 -19.62 -16.53
C THR A 262 -15.23 -19.66 -16.67
N VAL A 263 -15.71 -19.74 -17.92
CA VAL A 263 -17.16 -19.82 -18.18
C VAL A 263 -17.75 -21.12 -17.61
N ASP A 264 -16.96 -22.19 -17.59
CA ASP A 264 -17.38 -23.53 -17.14
C ASP A 264 -17.33 -23.72 -15.61
N ASP A 265 -16.77 -22.76 -14.86
CA ASP A 265 -16.67 -22.87 -13.40
C ASP A 265 -17.98 -22.43 -12.71
N GLU A 266 -18.83 -23.42 -12.45
CA GLU A 266 -20.09 -23.27 -11.72
C GLU A 266 -19.98 -23.57 -10.22
N ARG A 267 -18.77 -23.64 -9.65
CA ARG A 267 -18.61 -23.97 -8.24
C ARG A 267 -19.27 -22.93 -7.32
N PRO A 268 -19.93 -23.37 -6.23
CA PRO A 268 -20.54 -22.46 -5.28
C PRO A 268 -19.49 -21.57 -4.62
N LEU A 269 -19.91 -20.38 -4.15
CA LEU A 269 -19.01 -19.40 -3.51
C LEU A 269 -18.22 -19.99 -2.33
N SER A 270 -18.83 -20.91 -1.58
CA SER A 270 -18.20 -21.56 -0.42
C SER A 270 -17.01 -22.45 -0.78
N GLU A 271 -17.02 -23.07 -1.96
CA GLU A 271 -15.91 -23.88 -2.47
C GLU A 271 -14.82 -23.00 -3.05
N ARG A 272 -15.19 -22.02 -3.89
CA ARG A 272 -14.23 -21.06 -4.47
C ARG A 272 -13.42 -20.31 -3.42
N LEU A 273 -14.03 -19.99 -2.28
CA LEU A 273 -13.33 -19.31 -1.18
C LEU A 273 -12.50 -20.23 -0.30
N ARG A 274 -12.73 -21.56 -0.33
CA ARG A 274 -11.88 -22.53 0.37
C ARG A 274 -10.53 -22.70 -0.32
N ASP A 275 -10.53 -22.67 -1.64
CA ASP A 275 -9.32 -22.84 -2.46
C ASP A 275 -8.47 -21.56 -2.54
N GLY A 276 -9.06 -20.40 -2.27
CA GLY A 276 -8.38 -19.10 -2.34
C GLY A 276 -7.40 -18.84 -1.17
N PRO A 277 -6.31 -18.09 -1.41
CA PRO A 277 -5.33 -17.77 -0.37
C PRO A 277 -5.98 -17.02 0.81
N GLY A 278 -6.02 -17.69 1.97
CA GLY A 278 -6.43 -17.12 3.26
C GLY A 278 -7.81 -17.54 3.78
N GLY A 279 -8.60 -18.25 2.97
CA GLY A 279 -9.93 -18.76 3.31
C GLY A 279 -10.95 -17.68 3.75
N PRO A 280 -12.23 -18.04 3.94
CA PRO A 280 -13.16 -17.13 4.59
C PRO A 280 -12.69 -16.85 6.02
N ARG A 281 -12.75 -15.59 6.42
CA ARG A 281 -12.46 -15.23 7.81
C ARG A 281 -13.54 -15.83 8.73
N PRO A 282 -13.20 -16.26 9.95
CA PRO A 282 -14.19 -16.74 10.90
C PRO A 282 -15.29 -15.70 11.14
N HIS A 283 -16.55 -16.13 11.29
CA HIS A 283 -17.71 -15.27 11.56
C HIS A 283 -17.96 -14.23 10.45
N THR A 284 -17.89 -14.65 9.18
CA THR A 284 -18.18 -13.79 8.02
C THR A 284 -19.42 -14.32 7.31
N ILE A 285 -20.40 -13.45 7.10
CA ILE A 285 -21.54 -13.74 6.22
C ILE A 285 -21.13 -13.42 4.79
N LEU A 286 -21.35 -14.35 3.88
CA LEU A 286 -21.02 -14.24 2.47
C LEU A 286 -22.30 -14.13 1.67
N ILE A 287 -22.42 -13.06 0.88
CA ILE A 287 -23.59 -12.83 0.02
C ILE A 287 -23.09 -12.76 -1.41
N GLU A 288 -23.55 -13.68 -2.24
CA GLU A 288 -23.26 -13.67 -3.67
C GLU A 288 -24.08 -12.58 -4.37
N GLY A 289 -23.45 -11.91 -5.33
CA GLY A 289 -24.02 -10.79 -6.07
C GLY A 289 -23.98 -11.03 -7.57
N MET A 290 -24.04 -9.93 -8.33
CA MET A 290 -24.14 -9.97 -9.78
C MET A 290 -22.91 -10.60 -10.47
N GLU A 291 -23.20 -11.27 -11.59
CA GLU A 291 -22.25 -11.86 -12.52
C GLU A 291 -22.20 -11.08 -13.83
N GLN A 292 -21.02 -10.99 -14.45
CA GLN A 292 -20.84 -10.39 -15.78
C GLN A 292 -19.83 -11.21 -16.60
N THR A 293 -20.17 -11.52 -17.85
CA THR A 293 -19.26 -12.20 -18.80
C THR A 293 -18.54 -11.18 -19.66
N HIS A 294 -17.26 -11.42 -19.91
CA HIS A 294 -16.38 -10.55 -20.68
C HIS A 294 -15.58 -11.37 -21.71
N LEU A 295 -15.57 -10.91 -22.96
CA LEU A 295 -14.68 -11.44 -24.01
C LEU A 295 -13.24 -10.96 -23.77
N ALA A 296 -12.26 -11.83 -23.95
CA ALA A 296 -10.83 -11.49 -23.80
C ALA A 296 -10.43 -10.35 -24.73
N GLU A 297 -10.79 -10.43 -26.01
CA GLU A 297 -10.52 -9.39 -27.02
C GLU A 297 -11.02 -7.99 -26.61
N SER A 298 -12.20 -7.94 -25.98
CA SER A 298 -12.76 -6.67 -25.48
C SER A 298 -11.97 -6.12 -24.29
N LEU A 299 -11.45 -7.00 -23.42
CA LEU A 299 -10.61 -6.61 -22.30
C LEU A 299 -9.21 -6.18 -22.76
N GLU A 300 -8.64 -6.87 -23.75
CA GLU A 300 -7.37 -6.53 -24.39
C GLU A 300 -7.44 -5.17 -25.09
N SER A 301 -8.48 -4.93 -25.89
CA SER A 301 -8.73 -3.61 -26.49
C SER A 301 -8.84 -2.52 -25.42
N LEU A 302 -9.49 -2.82 -24.29
CA LEU A 302 -9.61 -1.88 -23.18
C LEU A 302 -8.26 -1.64 -22.46
N ILE A 303 -7.37 -2.64 -22.37
CA ILE A 303 -6.00 -2.47 -21.88
C ILE A 303 -5.21 -1.56 -22.82
N ALA A 304 -5.24 -1.84 -24.13
CA ALA A 304 -4.54 -1.04 -25.14
C ALA A 304 -5.02 0.42 -25.10
N GLN A 305 -6.33 0.66 -25.09
CA GLN A 305 -6.90 2.01 -24.93
C GLN A 305 -6.50 2.70 -23.62
N HIS A 306 -6.37 1.94 -22.53
CA HIS A 306 -5.96 2.47 -21.23
C HIS A 306 -4.47 2.85 -21.21
N VAL A 307 -3.62 2.13 -21.94
CA VAL A 307 -2.17 2.41 -21.99
C VAL A 307 -1.86 3.49 -23.02
N GLU A 308 -2.30 3.31 -24.26
CA GLU A 308 -1.89 4.13 -25.42
C GLU A 308 -2.73 5.42 -25.58
N GLN A 309 -3.94 5.44 -25.02
CA GLN A 309 -4.87 6.57 -25.12
C GLN A 309 -5.27 7.09 -23.73
N ASN A 310 -4.39 7.00 -22.75
CA ASN A 310 -4.65 7.56 -21.43
C ASN A 310 -4.71 9.09 -21.50
N LEU A 311 -5.86 9.67 -21.17
CA LEU A 311 -6.05 11.13 -21.16
C LEU A 311 -6.03 11.67 -19.74
N VAL A 312 -5.29 12.75 -19.53
CA VAL A 312 -5.18 13.44 -18.23
C VAL A 312 -5.40 14.94 -18.38
N ARG A 313 -6.00 15.55 -17.36
CA ARG A 313 -6.20 16.99 -17.29
C ARG A 313 -5.13 17.64 -16.42
N ILE A 314 -4.44 18.63 -16.99
CA ILE A 314 -3.46 19.47 -16.28
C ILE A 314 -3.92 20.92 -16.39
N GLY A 315 -4.44 21.48 -15.30
CA GLY A 315 -5.10 22.78 -15.33
C GLY A 315 -6.35 22.74 -16.22
N LYS A 316 -6.37 23.57 -17.26
CA LYS A 316 -7.49 23.66 -18.22
C LYS A 316 -7.29 22.83 -19.49
N ARG A 317 -6.09 22.29 -19.71
CA ARG A 317 -5.71 21.57 -20.93
C ARG A 317 -5.77 20.05 -20.73
N VAL A 318 -5.96 19.34 -21.83
CA VAL A 318 -6.00 17.87 -21.86
C VAL A 318 -4.74 17.36 -22.55
N PHE A 319 -4.16 16.31 -21.99
CA PHE A 319 -2.95 15.69 -22.49
C PHE A 319 -3.15 14.19 -22.62
N ARG A 320 -2.50 13.57 -23.59
CA ARG A 320 -2.37 12.12 -23.74
C ARG A 320 -1.02 11.68 -23.18
N GLN A 321 -0.99 10.61 -22.39
CA GLN A 321 0.26 10.00 -21.97
C GLN A 321 0.87 9.23 -23.14
N SER A 322 2.06 9.61 -23.58
CA SER A 322 2.77 8.98 -24.72
C SER A 322 3.88 8.01 -24.29
N ARG A 323 4.37 8.13 -23.05
CA ARG A 323 5.41 7.26 -22.50
C ARG A 323 5.03 6.73 -21.11
N GLY A 324 5.38 5.47 -20.84
CA GLY A 324 5.10 4.80 -19.59
C GLY A 324 3.64 4.39 -19.44
N ILE A 325 3.33 3.83 -18.27
CA ILE A 325 1.99 3.40 -17.86
C ILE A 325 1.43 4.30 -16.76
N PRO A 326 0.09 4.43 -16.62
CA PRO A 326 -0.51 5.42 -15.72
C PRO A 326 -0.27 5.12 -14.22
N GLN A 327 0.53 5.92 -13.50
CA GLN A 327 0.71 5.74 -12.06
C GLN A 327 -0.61 6.03 -11.31
N GLY A 328 -1.18 5.03 -10.61
CA GLY A 328 -2.48 5.15 -9.94
C GLY A 328 -3.62 4.38 -10.61
N SER A 329 -3.34 3.72 -11.74
CA SER A 329 -4.22 2.68 -12.28
C SER A 329 -4.15 1.42 -11.42
N VAL A 330 -5.28 0.75 -11.29
CA VAL A 330 -5.35 -0.58 -10.66
C VAL A 330 -4.56 -1.64 -11.44
N LEU A 331 -4.25 -1.40 -12.72
CA LEU A 331 -3.56 -2.37 -13.58
C LEU A 331 -2.04 -2.21 -13.60
N SER A 332 -1.50 -1.05 -13.23
CA SER A 332 -0.09 -0.72 -13.49
C SER A 332 0.90 -1.71 -12.88
N SER A 333 0.61 -2.21 -11.68
CA SER A 333 1.45 -3.22 -11.05
C SER A 333 1.45 -4.54 -11.82
N PHE A 334 0.31 -4.98 -12.37
CA PHE A 334 0.25 -6.17 -13.21
C PHE A 334 1.00 -5.97 -14.53
N LEU A 335 0.74 -4.85 -15.21
CA LEU A 335 1.39 -4.51 -16.47
C LEU A 335 2.92 -4.53 -16.31
N CYS A 336 3.43 -3.84 -15.29
CA CYS A 336 4.85 -3.82 -14.97
C CYS A 336 5.40 -5.21 -14.60
N ASN A 337 4.62 -6.01 -13.88
CA ASN A 337 5.06 -7.34 -13.47
C ASN A 337 5.18 -8.32 -14.63
N TYR A 338 4.23 -8.34 -15.56
CA TYR A 338 4.33 -9.14 -16.78
C TYR A 338 5.47 -8.64 -17.67
N PHE A 339 5.62 -7.32 -17.81
CA PHE A 339 6.66 -6.74 -18.65
C PHE A 339 8.07 -7.11 -18.19
N TYR A 340 8.35 -7.01 -16.89
CA TYR A 340 9.64 -7.41 -16.37
C TYR A 340 9.82 -8.92 -16.24
N ALA A 341 8.73 -9.71 -16.23
CA ALA A 341 8.87 -11.15 -16.34
C ALA A 341 9.38 -11.55 -17.73
N ASP A 342 8.91 -10.89 -18.79
CA ASP A 342 9.45 -11.08 -20.14
C ASP A 342 10.92 -10.67 -20.22
N LEU A 343 11.31 -9.53 -19.62
CA LEU A 343 12.71 -9.12 -19.49
C LEU A 343 13.57 -10.19 -18.81
N GLU A 344 13.09 -10.74 -17.70
CA GLU A 344 13.81 -11.80 -16.96
C GLU A 344 14.10 -13.00 -17.86
N THR A 345 13.09 -13.46 -18.62
CA THR A 345 13.25 -14.58 -19.56
C THR A 345 14.24 -14.27 -20.68
N GLN A 346 14.18 -13.07 -21.27
CA GLN A 346 15.03 -12.72 -22.43
C GLN A 346 16.48 -12.41 -22.04
N HIS A 347 16.69 -11.71 -20.92
CA HIS A 347 18.01 -11.15 -20.57
C HIS A 347 18.65 -11.79 -19.35
N LEU A 348 17.87 -12.39 -18.45
CA LEU A 348 18.33 -12.94 -17.18
C LEU A 348 18.20 -14.46 -17.09
N GLY A 349 17.91 -15.17 -18.19
CA GLY A 349 17.77 -16.63 -18.20
C GLY A 349 18.96 -17.41 -17.63
N PHE A 350 20.16 -16.80 -17.58
CA PHE A 350 21.34 -17.40 -16.94
C PHE A 350 21.25 -17.55 -15.42
N VAL A 351 20.29 -16.88 -14.76
CA VAL A 351 20.02 -17.03 -13.32
C VAL A 351 18.94 -18.08 -13.02
N GLU A 352 18.37 -18.74 -14.04
CA GLU A 352 17.40 -19.82 -13.87
C GLU A 352 18.10 -21.15 -13.53
N THR A 353 18.87 -21.15 -12.44
CA THR A 353 19.63 -22.31 -11.96
C THR A 353 19.35 -22.57 -10.48
N GLN A 354 19.59 -23.80 -10.01
CA GLN A 354 19.24 -24.22 -8.64
C GLN A 354 20.00 -23.48 -7.54
N ASP A 355 21.15 -22.90 -7.87
CA ASP A 355 22.02 -22.10 -7.00
C ASP A 355 21.65 -20.61 -6.98
N CYS A 356 20.61 -20.20 -7.70
CA CYS A 356 20.14 -18.83 -7.80
C CYS A 356 18.69 -18.67 -7.32
N LEU A 357 18.42 -17.53 -6.69
CA LEU A 357 17.08 -17.07 -6.36
C LEU A 357 16.96 -15.60 -6.78
N LEU A 358 16.24 -15.36 -7.86
CA LEU A 358 15.84 -14.03 -8.28
C LEU A 358 14.46 -13.69 -7.72
N MET A 359 14.32 -12.50 -7.15
CA MET A 359 13.06 -11.95 -6.65
C MET A 359 12.93 -10.50 -7.09
N ARG A 360 11.69 -10.08 -7.40
CA ARG A 360 11.41 -8.71 -7.82
C ARG A 360 10.13 -8.16 -7.22
N LEU A 361 10.20 -7.00 -6.60
CA LEU A 361 9.01 -6.25 -6.19
C LEU A 361 8.91 -4.98 -7.04
N ILE A 362 8.11 -5.04 -8.11
CA ILE A 362 7.98 -3.97 -9.10
C ILE A 362 9.34 -3.62 -9.73
N ASP A 363 10.01 -2.59 -9.21
CA ASP A 363 11.25 -1.97 -9.69
C ASP A 363 12.49 -2.36 -8.87
N ASP A 364 12.30 -2.95 -7.69
CA ASP A 364 13.38 -3.47 -6.85
C ASP A 364 13.65 -4.95 -7.21
N PHE A 365 14.81 -5.24 -7.80
CA PHE A 365 15.31 -6.60 -8.05
C PHE A 365 16.30 -7.02 -6.97
N LEU A 366 16.25 -8.30 -6.59
CA LEU A 366 17.21 -8.95 -5.70
C LEU A 366 17.59 -10.33 -6.25
N LEU A 367 18.87 -10.53 -6.50
CA LEU A 367 19.46 -11.82 -6.77
C LEU A 367 20.21 -12.33 -5.54
N ILE A 368 19.97 -13.58 -5.16
CA ILE A 368 20.72 -14.34 -4.16
C ILE A 368 21.33 -15.54 -4.87
N THR A 369 22.64 -15.75 -4.79
CA THR A 369 23.31 -16.86 -5.47
C THR A 369 24.49 -17.42 -4.68
N LEU A 370 24.89 -18.66 -4.95
CA LEU A 370 26.13 -19.26 -4.45
C LEU A 370 27.34 -18.95 -5.35
N ASP A 371 27.12 -18.44 -6.56
CA ASP A 371 28.15 -18.13 -7.55
C ASP A 371 28.30 -16.60 -7.73
N GLN A 372 29.42 -16.06 -7.25
CA GLN A 372 29.71 -14.64 -7.37
C GLN A 372 29.73 -14.15 -8.83
N ALA A 373 30.16 -14.99 -9.79
CA ALA A 373 30.24 -14.60 -11.19
C ALA A 373 28.84 -14.33 -11.78
N LYS A 374 27.81 -15.08 -11.36
CA LYS A 374 26.42 -14.82 -11.75
C LYS A 374 25.90 -13.50 -11.17
N ALA A 375 26.27 -13.18 -9.93
CA ALA A 375 25.90 -11.91 -9.32
C ALA A 375 26.55 -10.72 -10.05
N VAL A 376 27.83 -10.84 -10.43
CA VAL A 376 28.53 -9.84 -11.26
C VAL A 376 27.82 -9.67 -12.60
N ARG A 377 27.60 -10.76 -13.34
CA ARG A 377 26.92 -10.73 -14.65
C ARG A 377 25.52 -10.11 -14.56
N PHE A 378 24.77 -10.40 -13.50
CA PHE A 378 23.46 -9.79 -13.26
C PHE A 378 23.53 -8.28 -13.10
N VAL A 379 24.44 -7.78 -12.25
CA VAL A 379 24.59 -6.33 -12.03
C VAL A 379 25.09 -5.65 -13.32
N GLU A 380 26.07 -6.23 -14.01
CA GLU A 380 26.58 -5.69 -15.28
C GLU A 380 25.50 -5.63 -16.37
N THR A 381 24.70 -6.69 -16.51
CA THR A 381 23.60 -6.74 -17.50
C THR A 381 22.58 -5.65 -17.22
N MET A 382 22.17 -5.48 -15.96
CA MET A 382 21.18 -4.46 -15.58
C MET A 382 21.74 -3.04 -15.70
N HIS A 383 22.99 -2.79 -15.31
CA HIS A 383 23.67 -1.49 -15.47
C HIS A 383 24.08 -1.18 -16.92
N GLY A 384 24.12 -2.20 -17.77
CA GLY A 384 24.23 -2.06 -19.23
C GLY A 384 23.07 -1.24 -19.81
N GLY A 385 21.90 -1.27 -19.14
CA GLY A 385 20.66 -0.70 -19.63
C GLY A 385 19.98 -1.63 -20.64
N LEU A 386 18.65 -1.66 -20.61
CA LEU A 386 17.84 -2.46 -21.55
C LEU A 386 16.81 -1.53 -22.22
N PRO A 387 17.20 -0.85 -23.32
CA PRO A 387 16.37 0.19 -23.96
C PRO A 387 15.00 -0.32 -24.42
N ASP A 388 14.92 -1.55 -24.92
CA ASP A 388 13.68 -2.18 -25.37
C ASP A 388 12.64 -2.34 -24.25
N TYR A 389 13.12 -2.33 -23.00
CA TYR A 389 12.30 -2.37 -21.79
C TYR A 389 12.26 -1.03 -21.05
N GLY A 390 12.90 0.02 -21.58
CA GLY A 390 13.03 1.30 -20.89
C GLY A 390 13.73 1.20 -19.54
N VAL A 391 14.62 0.21 -19.34
CA VAL A 391 15.31 0.00 -18.06
C VAL A 391 16.58 0.83 -18.01
N GLU A 392 16.62 1.69 -17.00
CA GLU A 392 17.80 2.42 -16.55
C GLU A 392 17.97 2.20 -15.06
N VAL A 393 19.18 1.89 -14.61
CA VAL A 393 19.45 1.55 -13.20
C VAL A 393 19.93 2.77 -12.43
N ASN A 394 19.40 2.95 -11.22
CA ASN A 394 19.96 3.91 -10.28
C ASN A 394 21.21 3.35 -9.61
N GLN A 395 22.39 3.80 -10.09
CA GLN A 395 23.69 3.30 -9.63
C GLN A 395 23.88 3.45 -8.11
N ASP A 396 23.46 4.58 -7.53
CA ASP A 396 23.63 4.88 -6.11
C ASP A 396 22.76 4.02 -5.18
N LYS A 397 21.74 3.37 -5.75
CA LYS A 397 20.83 2.49 -5.02
C LYS A 397 21.08 1.01 -5.25
N SER A 398 21.94 0.67 -6.21
CA SER A 398 22.45 -0.70 -6.30
C SER A 398 23.25 -1.03 -5.05
N LEU A 399 23.18 -2.29 -4.63
CA LEU A 399 23.86 -2.76 -3.43
C LEU A 399 24.30 -4.20 -3.61
N VAL A 400 25.54 -4.50 -3.24
CA VAL A 400 26.11 -5.85 -3.33
C VAL A 400 26.71 -6.31 -2.00
N SER A 401 26.90 -7.62 -1.84
CA SER A 401 27.53 -8.21 -0.64
C SER A 401 29.02 -8.55 -0.81
N PHE A 402 29.64 -8.08 -1.90
CA PHE A 402 31.01 -8.35 -2.29
C PHE A 402 31.57 -7.13 -3.04
N ASP A 403 32.89 -7.08 -3.25
CA ASP A 403 33.52 -5.98 -3.98
C ASP A 403 33.28 -6.14 -5.48
N MET A 404 32.80 -5.06 -6.10
CA MET A 404 32.47 -5.05 -7.53
C MET A 404 32.50 -3.62 -8.07
N ASP A 405 33.02 -3.49 -9.28
CA ASP A 405 32.99 -2.26 -10.06
C ASP A 405 32.16 -2.47 -11.33
N VAL A 406 31.44 -1.44 -11.75
CA VAL A 406 30.76 -1.39 -13.05
C VAL A 406 31.23 -0.15 -13.78
N LYS A 407 31.81 -0.34 -14.98
CA LYS A 407 32.32 0.76 -15.83
C LYS A 407 33.27 1.71 -15.06
N GLY A 408 34.13 1.15 -14.22
CA GLY A 408 35.12 1.90 -13.42
C GLY A 408 34.57 2.64 -12.21
N LYS A 409 33.30 2.40 -11.83
CA LYS A 409 32.70 2.93 -10.60
C LYS A 409 32.38 1.81 -9.62
N PRO A 410 32.76 1.95 -8.33
CA PRO A 410 32.43 0.95 -7.32
C PRO A 410 30.94 0.94 -7.03
N VAL A 411 30.37 -0.26 -6.99
CA VAL A 411 28.99 -0.46 -6.56
C VAL A 411 28.95 -0.42 -5.03
N PRO A 412 27.98 0.26 -4.40
CA PRO A 412 27.86 0.26 -2.95
C PRO A 412 27.84 -1.16 -2.38
N ARG A 413 28.66 -1.41 -1.36
CA ARG A 413 28.75 -2.71 -0.66
C ARG A 413 28.16 -2.60 0.74
N ILE A 414 27.42 -3.62 1.16
CA ILE A 414 26.94 -3.72 2.55
C ILE A 414 28.10 -4.05 3.50
N THR A 415 28.13 -3.43 4.68
CA THR A 415 29.11 -3.74 5.73
C THR A 415 28.97 -5.19 6.20
N ASP A 416 30.09 -5.87 6.40
CA ASP A 416 30.11 -7.26 6.86
C ASP A 416 29.41 -7.40 8.23
N GLY A 417 28.66 -8.49 8.41
CA GLY A 417 27.88 -8.75 9.61
C GLY A 417 26.54 -7.99 9.70
N CYS A 418 26.26 -7.07 8.78
CA CYS A 418 24.93 -6.48 8.65
C CYS A 418 24.04 -7.33 7.74
N GLY A 419 22.76 -7.50 8.10
CA GLY A 419 21.79 -8.14 7.22
C GLY A 419 21.57 -7.34 5.93
N PHE A 420 21.40 -8.06 4.81
CA PHE A 420 21.22 -7.47 3.49
C PHE A 420 19.80 -6.87 3.34
N PRO A 421 19.66 -5.57 3.01
CA PRO A 421 18.35 -4.95 2.94
C PRO A 421 17.56 -5.22 1.67
N TYR A 422 16.30 -5.59 1.84
CA TYR A 422 15.37 -5.71 0.73
C TYR A 422 13.92 -5.47 1.18
N CYS A 423 13.22 -4.53 0.53
CA CYS A 423 11.80 -4.24 0.78
C CYS A 423 11.41 -4.05 2.26
N GLY A 424 12.31 -3.47 3.08
CA GLY A 424 12.11 -3.26 4.51
C GLY A 424 12.33 -4.51 5.38
N LEU A 425 13.02 -5.52 4.86
CA LEU A 425 13.57 -6.68 5.55
C LEU A 425 15.10 -6.59 5.58
N LEU A 426 15.71 -7.33 6.50
CA LEU A 426 17.14 -7.65 6.49
C LEU A 426 17.27 -9.17 6.35
N ILE A 427 18.17 -9.61 5.48
CA ILE A 427 18.41 -11.02 5.18
C ILE A 427 19.84 -11.37 5.57
N ASP A 428 20.03 -12.36 6.44
CA ASP A 428 21.37 -12.78 6.83
C ASP A 428 22.14 -13.43 5.67
N GLY A 429 23.40 -13.05 5.51
CA GLY A 429 24.23 -13.47 4.38
C GLY A 429 24.70 -14.93 4.41
N ARG A 430 24.46 -15.65 5.51
CA ARG A 430 24.89 -17.05 5.71
C ARG A 430 23.71 -17.96 6.01
N SER A 431 22.79 -17.54 6.87
CA SER A 431 21.65 -18.36 7.32
C SER A 431 20.37 -18.10 6.52
N LEU A 432 20.29 -16.98 5.78
CA LEU A 432 19.05 -16.45 5.21
C LEU A 432 17.97 -16.16 6.28
N ASP A 433 18.35 -15.95 7.53
CA ASP A 433 17.42 -15.46 8.56
C ASP A 433 16.85 -14.10 8.13
N ILE A 434 15.55 -13.92 8.31
CA ILE A 434 14.80 -12.73 7.93
C ILE A 434 14.43 -11.96 9.20
N THR A 435 14.94 -10.73 9.31
CA THR A 435 14.54 -9.78 10.36
C THR A 435 13.96 -8.52 9.73
N LYS A 436 13.41 -7.61 10.56
CA LYS A 436 12.81 -6.36 10.08
C LYS A 436 13.90 -5.30 9.95
N ASP A 437 13.90 -4.54 8.85
CA ASP A 437 14.77 -3.36 8.76
C ASP A 437 14.20 -2.23 9.61
N MET A 438 14.82 -2.01 10.78
CA MET A 438 14.41 -1.01 11.75
C MET A 438 15.16 0.32 11.61
N ARG A 439 16.20 0.41 10.76
CA ARG A 439 17.08 1.58 10.60
C ARG A 439 16.36 2.85 10.15
N ARG A 440 15.14 2.72 9.61
CA ARG A 440 14.30 3.86 9.18
C ARG A 440 13.39 4.43 10.29
N THR A 441 13.51 3.94 11.52
CA THR A 441 12.57 4.25 12.61
C THR A 441 13.19 5.20 13.64
N ASP A 442 13.47 6.45 13.24
CA ASP A 442 13.86 7.49 14.19
C ASP A 442 12.66 7.91 15.06
N GLY A 443 12.92 8.40 16.28
CA GLY A 443 11.86 8.85 17.21
C GLY A 443 10.95 9.93 16.61
N ALA A 444 11.49 10.82 15.77
CA ALA A 444 10.72 11.84 15.05
C ALA A 444 9.89 11.27 13.88
N ALA A 445 10.36 10.21 13.22
CA ALA A 445 9.60 9.50 12.20
C ALA A 445 8.41 8.72 12.80
N LEU A 446 8.61 8.21 14.02
CA LEU A 446 7.59 7.45 14.74
C LEU A 446 6.35 8.29 15.03
N SER A 447 6.51 9.49 15.61
CA SER A 447 5.39 10.38 15.94
C SER A 447 4.57 10.78 14.70
N LYS A 448 5.26 11.08 13.59
CA LYS A 448 4.66 11.39 12.28
C LYS A 448 3.89 10.22 11.66
N SER A 449 4.22 8.97 12.03
CA SER A 449 3.55 7.77 11.54
C SER A 449 2.27 7.40 12.29
N LEU A 450 2.04 7.99 13.48
CA LEU A 450 0.92 7.62 14.34
C LEU A 450 -0.40 8.26 13.87
N THR A 451 -1.49 7.55 14.12
CA THR A 451 -2.85 8.09 14.04
C THR A 451 -3.48 7.93 15.41
N VAL A 452 -3.76 9.06 16.06
CA VAL A 452 -4.28 9.13 17.43
C VAL A 452 -5.79 9.32 17.39
N ASP A 453 -6.50 8.50 18.16
CA ASP A 453 -7.96 8.56 18.29
C ASP A 453 -8.31 9.32 19.58
N PHE A 454 -8.96 10.47 19.42
CA PHE A 454 -9.38 11.36 20.50
C PHE A 454 -10.82 11.12 20.98
N GLY A 455 -11.48 10.06 20.46
CA GLY A 455 -12.88 9.76 20.72
C GLY A 455 -13.21 9.41 22.18
N ARG A 456 -14.49 9.09 22.41
CA ARG A 456 -15.10 8.97 23.76
C ARG A 456 -14.51 7.88 24.67
N ALA A 457 -13.79 6.89 24.12
CA ALA A 457 -13.23 5.77 24.88
C ALA A 457 -11.69 5.70 24.73
N PRO A 458 -10.94 6.69 25.25
CA PRO A 458 -9.50 6.83 25.00
C PRO A 458 -8.70 5.62 25.48
N GLY A 459 -9.02 5.06 26.66
CA GLY A 459 -8.35 3.87 27.20
C GLY A 459 -8.54 2.61 26.35
N HIS A 460 -9.78 2.34 25.91
CA HIS A 460 -10.08 1.21 25.02
C HIS A 460 -9.42 1.39 23.64
N ASN A 461 -9.49 2.60 23.09
CA ASN A 461 -8.85 2.93 21.82
C ASN A 461 -7.33 2.76 21.88
N PHE A 462 -6.72 3.20 22.97
CA PHE A 462 -5.30 2.99 23.28
C PHE A 462 -4.95 1.50 23.28
N GLN A 463 -5.60 0.68 24.11
CA GLN A 463 -5.30 -0.75 24.21
C GLN A 463 -5.48 -1.44 22.84
N ARG A 464 -6.60 -1.18 22.16
CA ARG A 464 -6.87 -1.73 20.82
C ARG A 464 -5.79 -1.33 19.81
N LYS A 465 -5.35 -0.08 19.82
CA LYS A 465 -4.32 0.42 18.88
C LYS A 465 -2.97 -0.25 19.14
N MET A 466 -2.58 -0.42 20.41
CA MET A 466 -1.33 -1.09 20.76
C MET A 466 -1.31 -2.56 20.35
N LEU A 467 -2.38 -3.30 20.65
CA LEU A 467 -2.51 -4.69 20.20
C LEU A 467 -2.52 -4.81 18.67
N TYR A 468 -3.17 -3.86 17.98
CA TYR A 468 -3.17 -3.83 16.52
C TYR A 468 -1.80 -3.51 15.91
N ASN A 469 -1.01 -2.62 16.54
CA ASN A 469 0.35 -2.32 16.10
C ASN A 469 1.24 -3.56 16.15
N PHE A 470 1.17 -4.35 17.24
CA PHE A 470 1.86 -5.64 17.30
C PHE A 470 1.36 -6.60 16.21
N ALA A 471 0.03 -6.76 16.08
CA ALA A 471 -0.55 -7.67 15.10
C ALA A 471 -0.11 -7.37 13.65
N ARG A 472 0.06 -6.08 13.30
CA ARG A 472 0.60 -5.67 11.98
C ARG A 472 2.05 -6.09 11.75
N ARG A 473 2.85 -6.23 12.81
CA ARG A 473 4.24 -6.68 12.75
C ARG A 473 4.39 -8.19 12.87
N SER A 474 3.33 -8.90 13.26
CA SER A 474 3.32 -10.34 13.49
C SER A 474 3.39 -11.23 12.22
N HIS A 475 3.94 -10.74 11.10
CA HIS A 475 3.95 -11.51 9.85
C HIS A 475 4.72 -12.83 10.03
N PRO A 476 4.22 -13.99 9.53
CA PRO A 476 4.86 -15.30 9.72
C PRO A 476 6.36 -15.34 9.36
N MET A 477 6.75 -14.60 8.32
CA MET A 477 8.15 -14.53 7.85
C MET A 477 9.19 -14.24 8.93
N LEU A 478 8.86 -13.48 9.98
CA LEU A 478 9.79 -13.07 11.03
C LEU A 478 9.85 -14.04 12.20
N TYR A 479 8.86 -14.94 12.32
CA TYR A 479 8.66 -15.76 13.51
C TYR A 479 8.66 -17.26 13.21
N ASP A 480 8.80 -17.66 11.95
CA ASP A 480 8.89 -19.06 11.58
C ASP A 480 10.23 -19.68 12.00
N THR A 481 10.23 -20.50 13.04
CA THR A 481 11.44 -21.17 13.55
C THR A 481 11.93 -22.32 12.66
N SER A 482 11.17 -22.71 11.63
CA SER A 482 11.66 -23.66 10.62
C SER A 482 12.51 -23.01 9.53
N HIS A 483 12.41 -21.68 9.40
CA HIS A 483 13.21 -20.90 8.45
C HIS A 483 14.27 -20.08 9.16
N ASN A 484 13.88 -19.36 10.21
CA ASN A 484 14.75 -18.49 10.98
C ASN A 484 15.33 -19.22 12.20
N SER A 485 16.57 -18.87 12.56
CA SER A 485 17.15 -19.31 13.82
C SER A 485 16.33 -18.83 15.03
N ARG A 486 16.39 -19.58 16.13
CA ARG A 486 15.73 -19.19 17.39
C ARG A 486 16.19 -17.81 17.87
N LYS A 487 17.47 -17.48 17.65
CA LYS A 487 18.05 -16.16 17.96
C LYS A 487 17.37 -15.06 17.16
N ALA A 488 17.25 -15.21 15.84
CA ALA A 488 16.61 -14.23 14.97
C ALA A 488 15.12 -14.02 15.30
N VAL A 489 14.39 -15.10 15.66
CA VAL A 489 12.99 -15.00 16.08
C VAL A 489 12.83 -14.24 17.40
N LEU A 490 13.70 -14.51 18.39
CA LEU A 490 13.69 -13.79 19.67
C LEU A 490 14.06 -12.32 19.48
N GLN A 491 15.08 -12.02 18.68
CA GLN A 491 15.43 -10.65 18.31
C GLN A 491 14.26 -9.93 17.62
N SER A 492 13.58 -10.59 16.70
CA SER A 492 12.40 -10.03 16.02
C SER A 492 11.20 -9.80 16.97
N LEU A 493 11.10 -10.56 18.06
CA LEU A 493 10.12 -10.32 19.12
C LEU A 493 10.50 -9.08 19.94
N GLU A 494 11.75 -9.02 20.39
CA GLU A 494 12.30 -7.89 21.15
C GLU A 494 12.13 -6.58 20.38
N GLU A 495 12.54 -6.53 19.11
CA GLU A 495 12.41 -5.35 18.24
C GLU A 495 10.94 -4.95 18.04
N ALA A 496 10.03 -5.94 17.91
CA ALA A 496 8.61 -5.67 17.75
C ALA A 496 7.99 -5.10 19.04
N PHE A 497 8.32 -5.65 20.21
CA PHE A 497 7.86 -5.12 21.49
C PHE A 497 8.47 -3.74 21.78
N GLY A 498 9.76 -3.56 21.49
CA GLY A 498 10.46 -2.28 21.57
C GLY A 498 9.76 -1.20 20.75
N ASP A 499 9.48 -1.45 19.46
CA ASP A 499 8.75 -0.47 18.64
C ASP A 499 7.34 -0.18 19.17
N VAL A 500 6.60 -1.20 19.61
CA VAL A 500 5.26 -0.97 20.16
C VAL A 500 5.35 -0.16 21.46
N CYS A 501 6.37 -0.35 22.28
CA CYS A 501 6.64 0.46 23.47
C CYS A 501 6.89 1.94 23.11
N HIS A 502 7.76 2.21 22.13
CA HIS A 502 7.99 3.57 21.65
C HIS A 502 6.70 4.21 21.10
N ARG A 503 5.88 3.45 20.37
CA ARG A 503 4.59 3.93 19.84
C ARG A 503 3.58 4.19 20.95
N MET A 504 3.58 3.34 21.97
CA MET A 504 2.75 3.49 23.16
C MET A 504 3.07 4.80 23.88
N TRP A 505 4.36 5.04 24.12
CA TRP A 505 4.85 6.27 24.75
C TRP A 505 4.47 7.51 23.94
N ALA A 506 4.74 7.51 22.63
CA ALA A 506 4.39 8.62 21.76
C ALA A 506 2.87 8.86 21.70
N TYR A 507 2.06 7.80 21.62
CA TYR A 507 0.59 7.90 21.61
C TYR A 507 0.06 8.54 22.89
N ILE A 508 0.56 8.14 24.06
CA ILE A 508 0.15 8.71 25.36
C ILE A 508 0.47 10.21 25.43
N ARG A 509 1.62 10.63 24.90
CA ARG A 509 2.02 12.06 24.89
C ARG A 509 1.13 12.91 24.00
N CYS A 510 0.57 12.35 22.94
CA CYS A 510 -0.40 13.04 22.08
C CYS A 510 -1.77 13.23 22.74
N LEU A 511 -2.09 12.50 23.82
CA LEU A 511 -3.37 12.64 24.51
C LEU A 511 -3.34 13.79 25.53
N PRO A 512 -4.44 14.57 25.65
CA PRO A 512 -4.63 15.51 26.76
C PRO A 512 -4.47 14.80 28.12
N ARG A 513 -3.95 15.50 29.13
CA ARG A 513 -3.66 14.92 30.46
C ARG A 513 -4.86 14.17 31.05
N SER A 514 -6.07 14.71 30.92
CA SER A 514 -7.32 14.10 31.40
C SER A 514 -7.74 12.83 30.67
N LYS A 515 -7.22 12.59 29.46
CA LYS A 515 -7.55 11.43 28.62
C LYS A 515 -6.42 10.38 28.55
N ARG A 516 -5.32 10.59 29.28
CA ARG A 516 -4.20 9.62 29.30
C ARG A 516 -4.64 8.33 30.01
N PRO A 517 -4.18 7.15 29.54
CA PRO A 517 -4.47 5.89 30.20
C PRO A 517 -3.87 5.87 31.62
N SER A 518 -4.59 5.25 32.56
CA SER A 518 -4.07 5.02 33.91
C SER A 518 -2.88 4.05 33.89
N PRO A 519 -1.97 4.10 34.89
CA PRO A 519 -0.88 3.15 34.99
C PRO A 519 -1.34 1.69 34.95
N ASN A 520 -2.43 1.37 35.66
CA ASN A 520 -3.01 0.01 35.66
C ASN A 520 -3.46 -0.44 34.27
N LEU A 521 -4.05 0.45 33.47
CA LEU A 521 -4.45 0.14 32.10
C LEU A 521 -3.23 -0.07 31.18
N VAL A 522 -2.14 0.67 31.41
CA VAL A 522 -0.89 0.46 30.66
C VAL A 522 -0.30 -0.91 30.99
N ILE A 523 -0.21 -1.27 32.28
CA ILE A 523 0.28 -2.58 32.73
C ILE A 523 -0.60 -3.71 32.17
N ASP A 524 -1.93 -3.60 32.28
CA ASP A 524 -2.87 -4.58 31.70
C ASP A 524 -2.66 -4.72 30.19
N THR A 525 -2.46 -3.60 29.48
CA THR A 525 -2.23 -3.60 28.04
C THR A 525 -0.94 -4.33 27.67
N ILE A 526 0.13 -4.18 28.45
CA ILE A 526 1.40 -4.88 28.23
C ILE A 526 1.21 -6.39 28.46
N SER A 527 0.64 -6.79 29.60
CA SER A 527 0.36 -8.20 29.92
C SER A 527 -0.50 -8.86 28.85
N LYS A 528 -1.58 -8.19 28.44
CA LYS A 528 -2.47 -8.65 27.37
C LYS A 528 -1.78 -8.73 26.02
N MET A 529 -0.82 -7.85 25.74
CA MET A 529 -0.05 -7.88 24.49
C MET A 529 0.83 -9.12 24.41
N VAL A 530 1.49 -9.52 25.49
CA VAL A 530 2.26 -10.77 25.55
C VAL A 530 1.36 -11.98 25.27
N ASP A 531 0.19 -12.04 25.90
CA ASP A 531 -0.79 -13.11 25.66
C ASP A 531 -1.29 -13.14 24.22
N VAL A 532 -1.66 -11.99 23.68
CA VAL A 532 -2.12 -11.86 22.29
C VAL A 532 -1.00 -12.21 21.32
N ALA A 533 0.24 -11.80 21.59
CA ALA A 533 1.41 -12.11 20.79
C ALA A 533 1.60 -13.62 20.73
N PHE A 534 1.72 -14.28 21.88
CA PHE A 534 1.91 -15.73 21.94
C PHE A 534 0.77 -16.48 21.23
N ARG A 535 -0.49 -16.15 21.51
CA ARG A 535 -1.65 -16.79 20.87
C ARG A 535 -1.70 -16.55 19.36
N THR A 536 -1.28 -15.38 18.89
CA THR A 536 -1.28 -15.03 17.46
C THR A 536 -0.18 -15.76 16.71
N LEU A 537 1.00 -15.90 17.33
CA LEU A 537 2.19 -16.52 16.73
C LEU A 537 2.16 -18.05 16.82
N SER A 538 1.62 -18.63 17.89
CA SER A 538 1.46 -20.09 18.07
C SER A 538 0.12 -20.63 17.57
N GLY A 539 -0.82 -19.76 17.21
CA GLY A 539 -2.22 -20.13 16.98
C GLY A 539 -2.47 -21.11 15.83
N ARG A 540 -3.44 -22.02 16.04
CA ARG A 540 -3.85 -23.04 15.05
C ARG A 540 -4.25 -22.45 13.69
N LEU A 541 -4.96 -21.32 13.68
CA LEU A 541 -5.35 -20.62 12.44
C LEU A 541 -4.14 -20.21 11.58
N ARG A 542 -3.01 -19.86 12.21
CA ARG A 542 -1.78 -19.52 11.49
C ARG A 542 -1.17 -20.76 10.83
N ARG A 543 -1.10 -21.88 11.57
CA ARG A 543 -0.62 -23.17 11.04
C ARG A 543 -1.50 -23.70 9.91
N LEU A 544 -2.82 -23.52 10.01
CA LEU A 544 -3.75 -23.88 8.94
C LEU A 544 -3.51 -23.06 7.66
N ARG A 545 -3.16 -21.78 7.79
CA ARG A 545 -2.85 -20.90 6.63
C ARG A 545 -1.46 -21.11 6.07
N HIS A 546 -0.51 -21.52 6.91
CA HIS A 546 0.87 -21.76 6.54
C HIS A 546 1.30 -23.12 7.10
N PRO A 547 1.00 -24.23 6.41
CA PRO A 547 1.23 -25.59 6.93
C PRO A 547 2.69 -25.88 7.30
N GLN A 548 3.63 -25.23 6.61
CA GLN A 548 5.07 -25.38 6.88
C GLN A 548 5.57 -24.48 8.02
N TYR A 549 4.73 -23.63 8.61
CA TYR A 549 5.14 -22.70 9.66
C TYR A 549 5.33 -23.41 10.99
N ALA A 550 6.50 -23.21 11.61
CA ALA A 550 6.79 -23.65 12.96
C ALA A 550 7.01 -22.44 13.89
N PHE A 551 6.64 -22.58 15.15
CA PHE A 551 6.92 -21.57 16.17
C PHE A 551 7.31 -22.26 17.47
N ASP A 552 8.61 -22.49 17.62
CA ASP A 552 9.21 -23.18 18.77
C ASP A 552 9.81 -22.18 19.79
N ILE A 553 8.96 -21.26 20.25
CA ILE A 553 9.27 -20.31 21.33
C ILE A 553 8.23 -20.52 22.43
N HIS A 554 8.69 -20.68 23.68
CA HIS A 554 7.77 -20.85 24.81
C HIS A 554 7.18 -19.52 25.28
N LYS A 555 5.99 -19.55 25.85
CA LYS A 555 5.33 -18.36 26.42
C LYS A 555 6.21 -17.62 27.42
N LYS A 556 6.96 -18.35 28.27
CA LYS A 556 7.92 -17.77 29.23
C LYS A 556 9.01 -16.94 28.54
N GLN A 557 9.42 -17.29 27.32
CA GLN A 557 10.42 -16.56 26.56
C GLN A 557 9.85 -15.34 25.82
N VAL A 558 8.54 -15.31 25.56
CA VAL A 558 7.86 -14.12 25.01
C VAL A 558 7.57 -13.12 26.14
N PHE A 559 7.42 -13.61 27.37
CA PHE A 559 7.20 -12.79 28.56
C PHE A 559 8.48 -12.14 29.08
N ARG A 560 9.58 -12.90 29.09
CA ARG A 560 10.94 -12.34 29.29
C ARG A 560 11.27 -11.41 28.14
#